data_AF-A0A7R9V6C8-F1
#
_entry.id   AF-A0A7R9V6C8-F1
#
_cell.length_a   1.000
_cell.length_b   1.000
_cell.length_c   1.000
_cell.angle_alpha   90.00
_cell.angle_beta   90.00
_cell.angle_gamma   90.00
#
_symmetry.space_group_name_H-M   'P 1'
#
loop_
_entity.id
_entity.type
_entity.pdbx_description
1 polymer ?
#
loop_
_entity_poly.entity_id
_entity_poly.type
_entity_poly.pdbx_seq_one_letter_code
_entity_poly.pdbx_strand_id
1 'polypeptide(L)'
;RDPDLLRVLISSDNHLGVWEKDEVRREDSFEAFEEILKTANELRVDYVLLGGDLFHDNKPSRSTLVKAIDAVSRHCLNDKPVSFSILSDQSANFVSRQANHLDPNLNV
;
A
#
# COMPACT_ATOMS: atom_id res chain seq x y z
N ARG A 1 9.79 11.91 17.11
CA ARG A 1 8.61 11.01 17.17
C ARG A 1 8.85 10.10 18.37
N ASP A 2 7.80 9.71 19.08
CA ASP A 2 7.92 8.78 20.21
C ASP A 2 8.43 7.42 19.69
N PRO A 3 9.58 6.91 20.16
CA PRO A 3 10.14 5.64 19.69
C PRO A 3 9.32 4.41 20.14
N ASP A 4 8.47 4.56 21.15
CA ASP A 4 7.68 3.47 21.72
C ASP A 4 6.25 3.42 21.14
N LEU A 5 5.91 4.32 20.21
CA LEU A 5 4.60 4.38 19.56
C LEU A 5 4.65 3.86 18.13
N LEU A 6 3.97 2.73 17.90
CA LEU A 6 3.69 2.20 16.57
C LEU A 6 2.35 2.74 16.04
N ARG A 7 2.38 3.54 14.98
CA ARG A 7 1.18 4.08 14.32
C ARG A 7 0.85 3.28 13.08
N VAL A 8 -0.37 2.78 13.03
CA VAL A 8 -0.87 1.96 11.92
C VAL A 8 -2.06 2.68 11.30
N LEU A 9 -2.03 2.89 9.98
CA LEU A 9 -3.22 3.27 9.23
C LEU A 9 -3.92 1.98 8.77
N ILE A 10 -5.23 1.87 9.01
CA ILE A 10 -6.03 0.72 8.61
C ILE A 10 -7.01 1.14 7.53
N SER A 11 -7.10 0.38 6.44
CA SER A 11 -8.09 0.53 5.37
C SER A 11 -8.54 -0.83 4.87
N SER A 12 -9.71 -0.93 4.23
CA SER A 12 -10.26 -2.18 3.69
C SER A 12 -11.23 -1.86 2.55
N ASP A 13 -11.51 -2.84 1.70
CA ASP A 13 -12.57 -2.78 0.66
C ASP A 13 -12.40 -1.58 -0.29
N ASN A 14 -11.17 -1.33 -0.73
CA ASN A 14 -10.85 -0.21 -1.62
C ASN A 14 -11.46 -0.39 -3.01
N HIS A 15 -11.61 -1.65 -3.46
CA HIS A 15 -12.20 -2.02 -4.75
C HIS A 15 -11.67 -1.19 -5.93
N LEU A 16 -10.35 -1.07 -6.05
CA LEU A 16 -9.72 -0.41 -7.19
C LEU A 16 -10.22 -1.00 -8.51
N GLY A 17 -10.60 -0.10 -9.43
CA GLY A 17 -11.18 -0.47 -10.71
C GLY A 17 -12.71 -0.60 -10.70
N VAL A 18 -13.38 -0.43 -9.55
CA VAL A 18 -14.84 -0.35 -9.52
C VAL A 18 -15.30 0.81 -10.41
N TRP A 19 -16.24 0.50 -11.32
CA TRP A 19 -16.77 1.42 -12.32
C TRP A 19 -15.71 2.04 -13.26
N GLU A 20 -14.57 1.37 -13.50
CA GLU A 20 -13.50 1.89 -14.37
C GLU A 20 -13.92 2.24 -15.82
N LYS A 21 -15.09 1.74 -16.27
CA LYS A 21 -15.66 2.00 -17.60
C LYS A 21 -16.68 3.14 -17.62
N ASP A 22 -17.06 3.67 -16.45
CA ASP A 22 -18.00 4.78 -16.32
C ASP A 22 -17.29 6.10 -16.67
N GLU A 23 -17.90 6.96 -17.47
CA GLU A 23 -17.23 8.19 -17.94
C GLU A 23 -17.00 9.22 -16.82
N VAL A 24 -17.83 9.19 -15.77
CA VAL A 24 -17.78 10.15 -14.67
C VAL A 24 -17.02 9.58 -13.48
N ARG A 25 -17.25 8.30 -13.16
CA ARG A 25 -16.85 7.68 -11.87
C ARG A 25 -15.62 6.80 -11.95
N ARG A 26 -15.05 6.61 -13.13
CA ARG A 26 -13.90 5.71 -13.35
C ARG A 26 -12.67 6.03 -12.50
N GLU A 27 -12.54 7.25 -12.00
CA GLU A 27 -11.40 7.67 -11.17
C GLU A 27 -11.68 7.59 -9.66
N ASP A 28 -12.95 7.51 -9.23
CA ASP A 28 -13.35 7.63 -7.81
C ASP A 28 -12.56 6.70 -6.88
N SER A 29 -12.45 5.41 -7.24
CA SER A 29 -11.76 4.43 -6.40
C SER A 29 -10.26 4.66 -6.31
N PHE A 30 -9.65 5.13 -7.40
CA PHE A 30 -8.22 5.43 -7.42
C PHE A 30 -7.92 6.69 -6.62
N GLU A 31 -8.74 7.73 -6.74
CA GLU A 31 -8.58 8.97 -5.98
C GLU A 31 -8.78 8.76 -4.47
N ALA A 32 -9.76 7.95 -4.07
CA ALA A 32 -9.97 7.60 -2.68
C ALA A 32 -8.79 6.79 -2.10
N PHE A 33 -8.24 5.83 -2.87
CA PHE A 33 -7.07 5.08 -2.45
C PHE A 33 -5.81 5.95 -2.36
N GLU A 34 -5.64 6.87 -3.29
CA GLU A 34 -4.57 7.87 -3.28
C GLU A 34 -4.67 8.78 -2.03
N GLU A 35 -5.88 9.20 -1.62
CA GLU A 35 -6.10 9.96 -0.39
C GLU A 35 -5.65 9.18 0.86
N ILE A 36 -5.93 7.88 0.92
CA ILE A 36 -5.48 7.00 2.00
C ILE A 36 -3.95 7.01 2.11
N LEU A 37 -3.24 6.86 0.99
CA LEU A 37 -1.78 6.86 0.95
C LEU A 37 -1.17 8.24 1.27
N LYS A 38 -1.80 9.33 0.80
CA LYS A 38 -1.42 10.70 1.20
C LYS A 38 -1.57 10.90 2.70
N THR A 39 -2.71 10.51 3.25
CA THR A 39 -2.99 10.59 4.69
C THR A 39 -1.97 9.78 5.50
N ALA A 40 -1.59 8.58 5.04
CA ALA A 40 -0.55 7.77 5.66
C ALA A 40 0.78 8.54 5.78
N ASN A 41 1.18 9.23 4.71
CA ASN A 41 2.40 10.03 4.66
C ASN A 41 2.32 11.30 5.52
N GLU A 42 1.20 12.01 5.49
CA GLU A 42 0.95 13.22 6.28
C GLU A 42 0.97 12.93 7.78
N LEU A 43 0.29 11.87 8.20
CA LEU A 43 0.27 11.40 9.59
C LEU A 43 1.56 10.68 10.00
N ARG A 44 2.46 10.43 9.04
CA ARG A 44 3.73 9.71 9.19
C ARG A 44 3.50 8.37 9.89
N VAL A 45 2.59 7.55 9.40
CA VAL A 45 2.36 6.21 9.98
C VAL A 45 3.57 5.31 9.74
N ASP A 46 3.74 4.27 10.55
CA ASP A 46 4.83 3.31 10.40
C ASP A 46 4.56 2.29 9.29
N TYR A 47 3.30 1.87 9.15
CA TYR A 47 2.85 1.10 8.01
C TYR A 47 1.33 1.25 7.80
N VAL A 48 0.89 0.82 6.62
CA VAL A 48 -0.53 0.69 6.25
C VAL A 48 -0.92 -0.78 6.30
N LEU A 49 -2.03 -1.08 6.96
CA LEU A 49 -2.65 -2.40 6.99
C LEU A 49 -3.92 -2.39 6.14
N LEU A 50 -3.92 -3.18 5.07
CA LEU A 50 -5.08 -3.36 4.20
C LEU A 50 -5.84 -4.64 4.59
N GLY A 51 -7.14 -4.50 4.86
CA GLY A 51 -8.01 -5.57 5.39
C GLY A 51 -8.52 -6.58 4.35
N GLY A 52 -8.41 -6.27 3.06
CA GLY A 52 -8.93 -7.12 1.99
C GLY A 52 -9.51 -6.30 0.84
N ASP A 53 -9.88 -6.99 -0.24
CA ASP A 53 -10.59 -6.43 -1.40
C ASP A 53 -10.00 -5.13 -1.96
N LEU A 54 -8.67 -5.10 -2.08
CA LEU A 54 -7.94 -3.99 -2.72
C LEU A 54 -8.42 -3.77 -4.16
N PHE A 55 -8.70 -4.84 -4.90
CA PHE A 55 -9.21 -4.79 -6.27
C PHE A 55 -10.67 -5.21 -6.33
N HIS A 56 -11.45 -4.56 -7.19
CA HIS A 56 -12.85 -4.94 -7.39
C HIS A 56 -13.01 -6.28 -8.09
N ASP A 57 -12.24 -6.48 -9.16
CA ASP A 57 -12.24 -7.72 -9.93
C ASP A 57 -11.11 -8.65 -9.48
N ASN A 58 -11.39 -9.96 -9.47
CA ASN A 58 -10.37 -10.99 -9.22
C ASN A 58 -9.21 -10.97 -10.24
N LYS A 59 -9.48 -10.45 -11.44
CA LYS A 59 -8.53 -10.22 -12.53
C LYS A 59 -8.62 -8.75 -12.92
N PRO A 60 -7.97 -7.84 -12.15
CA PRO A 60 -8.03 -6.42 -12.42
C PRO A 60 -7.50 -6.10 -13.81
N SER A 61 -8.02 -5.02 -14.41
CA SER A 61 -7.54 -4.58 -15.71
C SER A 61 -6.07 -4.15 -15.64
N ARG A 62 -5.38 -4.16 -16.80
CA ARG A 62 -4.00 -3.66 -16.88
C ARG A 62 -3.89 -2.21 -16.42
N SER A 63 -4.90 -1.39 -16.72
CA SER A 63 -4.92 0.01 -16.29
C SER A 63 -5.03 0.11 -14.77
N THR A 64 -5.96 -0.65 -14.17
CA THR A 64 -6.13 -0.73 -12.72
C THR A 64 -4.85 -1.17 -12.01
N LEU A 65 -4.19 -2.23 -12.51
CA LEU A 65 -2.92 -2.70 -11.94
C LEU A 65 -1.80 -1.64 -12.03
N VAL A 66 -1.64 -1.00 -13.18
CA VAL A 66 -0.61 0.04 -13.36
C VAL A 66 -0.86 1.23 -12.45
N LYS A 67 -2.11 1.69 -12.33
CA LYS A 67 -2.47 2.79 -11.41
C LYS A 67 -2.21 2.42 -9.95
N ALA A 68 -2.54 1.20 -9.54
CA ALA A 68 -2.30 0.73 -8.17
C ALA A 68 -0.79 0.67 -7.84
N ILE A 69 0.01 0.09 -8.75
CA ILE A 69 1.47 0.00 -8.60
C ILE A 69 2.08 1.41 -8.54
N ASP A 70 1.66 2.31 -9.42
CA ASP A 70 2.11 3.70 -9.44
C ASP A 70 1.80 4.42 -8.13
N ALA A 71 0.56 4.32 -7.63
CA ALA A 71 0.15 4.92 -6.36
C ALA A 71 1.00 4.40 -5.18
N VAL A 72 1.14 3.08 -5.05
CA VAL A 72 1.98 2.49 -3.99
C VAL A 72 3.43 2.93 -4.14
N SER A 73 3.98 2.93 -5.35
CA SER A 73 5.38 3.31 -5.58
C SER A 73 5.65 4.77 -5.21
N ARG A 74 4.76 5.70 -5.62
CA ARG A 74 4.91 7.13 -5.31
C ARG A 74 4.82 7.44 -3.83
N HIS A 75 4.02 6.68 -3.07
CA HIS A 75 3.76 6.96 -1.67
C HIS A 75 4.60 6.15 -0.69
N CYS A 76 5.07 4.97 -1.09
CA CYS A 76 5.74 4.02 -0.21
C CYS A 76 7.19 3.71 -0.60
N LEU A 77 7.79 4.37 -1.61
CA LEU A 77 9.22 4.24 -1.90
C LEU A 77 9.93 5.56 -1.63
N ASN A 78 10.81 5.58 -0.64
CA ASN A 78 11.53 6.79 -0.21
C ASN A 78 12.70 6.43 0.72
N ASP A 79 13.53 7.42 1.06
CA ASP A 79 14.72 7.21 1.89
C ASP A 79 14.47 7.24 3.40
N LYS A 80 13.20 7.27 3.86
CA LYS A 80 12.92 7.23 5.31
C LYS A 80 13.11 5.79 5.81
N PRO A 81 13.91 5.59 6.87
CA PRO A 81 14.12 4.26 7.40
C PRO A 81 12.86 3.74 8.11
N VAL A 82 12.56 2.46 7.91
CA VAL A 82 11.54 1.73 8.67
C VAL A 82 12.03 1.53 10.11
N SER A 83 11.26 2.01 11.09
CA SER A 83 11.64 2.03 12.52
C SER A 83 11.14 0.84 13.34
N PHE A 84 10.69 -0.24 12.70
CA PHE A 84 10.27 -1.48 13.35
C PHE A 84 11.01 -2.69 12.75
N SER A 85 10.95 -3.83 13.43
CA SER A 85 11.57 -5.08 12.96
C SER A 85 10.55 -6.22 12.92
N ILE A 86 10.72 -7.12 11.95
CA ILE A 86 9.93 -8.35 11.83
C ILE A 86 10.71 -9.49 12.51
N LEU A 87 10.22 -9.96 13.65
CA LEU A 87 10.86 -11.02 14.44
C LEU A 87 10.39 -12.44 14.05
N SER A 88 9.26 -12.56 13.37
CA SER A 88 8.74 -13.84 12.88
C SER A 88 9.63 -14.42 11.77
N ASP A 89 9.59 -15.74 11.59
CA ASP A 89 10.27 -16.41 10.46
C ASP A 89 9.77 -15.88 9.12
N GLN A 90 10.61 -15.10 8.45
CA GLN A 90 10.28 -14.48 7.17
C GLN A 90 10.22 -15.49 6.03
N SER A 91 10.91 -16.64 6.16
CA SER A 91 10.90 -17.68 5.13
C SER A 91 9.57 -18.42 5.05
N ALA A 92 8.80 -18.42 6.13
CA ALA A 92 7.43 -18.98 6.17
C ALA A 92 6.39 -18.03 5.56
N ASN A 93 6.63 -16.71 5.61
CA ASN A 93 5.65 -15.68 5.24
C ASN A 93 5.88 -15.07 3.85
N PHE A 94 7.11 -15.09 3.35
CA PHE A 94 7.49 -14.42 2.11
C PHE A 94 8.16 -15.38 1.12
N VAL A 95 7.70 -15.38 -0.13
CA VAL A 95 8.32 -16.15 -1.23
C VAL A 95 9.76 -15.70 -1.48
N SER A 96 10.05 -14.40 -1.35
CA SER A 96 11.38 -13.79 -1.40
C SER A 96 12.26 -14.12 -0.20
N ARG A 97 11.73 -14.82 0.82
CA ARG A 97 12.33 -15.08 2.13
C ARG A 97 12.62 -13.85 3.00
N GLN A 98 12.24 -12.66 2.54
CA GLN A 98 12.40 -11.41 3.26
C GLN A 98 11.28 -10.42 2.91
N ALA A 99 10.94 -9.55 3.86
CA ALA A 99 10.06 -8.41 3.63
C ALA A 99 10.69 -7.39 2.67
N ASN A 100 9.84 -6.65 1.97
CA ASN A 100 10.23 -5.66 0.96
C ASN A 100 11.20 -4.58 1.47
N HIS A 101 10.99 -4.03 2.68
CA HIS A 101 11.85 -2.99 3.25
C HIS A 101 13.24 -3.49 3.69
N LEU A 102 13.50 -4.80 3.60
CA LEU A 102 14.81 -5.40 3.84
C LEU A 102 15.55 -5.72 2.53
N ASP A 103 14.95 -5.47 1.37
CA ASP A 103 15.62 -5.65 0.09
C ASP A 103 16.66 -4.54 -0.13
N PRO A 104 17.95 -4.88 -0.35
CA PRO A 104 19.01 -3.88 -0.53
C PRO A 104 18.86 -3.05 -1.81
N ASN A 105 17.98 -3.45 -2.74
CA ASN A 105 17.73 -2.75 -4.00
C ASN A 105 16.44 -1.93 -3.99
N LEU A 106 15.71 -1.91 -2.87
CA LEU A 106 14.43 -1.23 -2.75
C LEU A 106 14.36 -0.39 -1.46
N ASN A 107 14.30 0.93 -1.62
CA ASN A 107 14.05 1.85 -0.51
C ASN A 107 12.53 2.01 -0.34
N VAL A 108 11.97 1.27 0.61
CA VAL A 108 10.55 1.33 1.02
C VAL A 108 10.41 2.32 2.17
#